data_AF-A0A1W6V838-F1
#
_entry.id   AF-A0A1W6V838-F1
#
_cell.length_a   1.000
_cell.length_b   1.000
_cell.length_c   1.000
_cell.angle_alpha   90.00
_cell.angle_beta   90.00
_cell.angle_gamma   90.00
#
_symmetry.space_group_name_H-M   'P 1'
#
loop_
_entity.id
_entity.type
_entity.pdbx_description
1 polymer ?
#
loop_
_entity_poly.entity_id
_entity_poly.type
_entity_poly.pdbx_seq_one_letter_code
_entity_poly.pdbx_strand_id
1 'polypeptide(L)'
;MTWEFIERKEAFDYIGLNNKSVNEVEQFLHGRVRLSAALFSNKKLYLSRQSLVMLASLNEYDQKQVVKEMYFLSSNPSTPSVVRHKRNPLLRIFRTRYPFKNYHYLLTCILRDGKVVIHDIAFDRQLHGKSIFKHSHQRTQMYHVKKETGKNGEYNGVQNNDEAKLLLAEWDHTKAQVTHQVNTLHATVNGMLNDYEKAATLMGVHTQVAYKEDKPTEYTLFHNPSDNAKLDLIECVYDKTRFTSHNAQHLAAVMKQCAEQGKEVKWTVHSQGAIIFNSALEYVRKNNPSLRLLNQQIVVHAGGTNTTKIGKNAQQLGLKVNYTKTRTNPFDIVPNIAARQTPLSASSLVRCCKFLGLVMNGEVTESPHTLPYFGVESYRRQLMMSGNNMASKRLKDIDEYLKNKG
;
A
#
# COMPACT_ATOMS: atom_id res chain seq x y z
N MET A 1 -2.90 32.45 -17.40
CA MET A 1 -4.12 32.61 -16.59
C MET A 1 -3.77 33.33 -15.30
N THR A 2 -4.08 34.62 -15.26
CA THR A 2 -3.88 35.58 -14.17
C THR A 2 -5.06 35.52 -13.20
N TRP A 3 -4.77 35.49 -11.91
CA TRP A 3 -5.74 35.35 -10.82
C TRP A 3 -6.23 36.75 -10.40
N GLU A 4 -7.25 37.26 -11.08
CA GLU A 4 -8.03 38.40 -10.59
C GLU A 4 -9.19 37.88 -9.76
N PHE A 5 -8.91 37.39 -8.56
CA PHE A 5 -9.92 37.28 -7.53
C PHE A 5 -9.36 37.82 -6.22
N ILE A 6 -10.14 38.73 -5.64
CA ILE A 6 -9.91 39.50 -4.40
C ILE A 6 -9.05 40.74 -4.64
N GLU A 7 -9.71 41.90 -4.66
CA GLU A 7 -9.14 43.26 -4.68
C GLU A 7 -8.23 43.54 -3.45
N ARG A 8 -7.08 42.87 -3.39
CA ARG A 8 -6.01 43.15 -2.43
C ARG A 8 -4.72 43.31 -3.21
N LYS A 9 -4.52 44.52 -3.70
CA LYS A 9 -3.23 45.03 -4.15
C LYS A 9 -2.31 45.15 -2.93
N GLU A 10 -1.73 44.03 -2.50
CA GLU A 10 -0.46 44.01 -1.78
C GLU A 10 0.11 42.58 -1.83
N ALA A 11 1.29 42.47 -2.42
CA ALA A 11 1.95 41.24 -2.80
C ALA A 11 2.18 40.29 -1.62
N PHE A 12 1.30 39.32 -1.48
CA PHE A 12 1.53 38.08 -0.75
C PHE A 12 0.83 36.93 -1.49
N ASP A 13 1.60 35.96 -1.97
CA ASP A 13 1.17 34.76 -2.70
C ASP A 13 0.33 33.76 -1.87
N TYR A 14 -0.42 34.26 -0.87
CA TYR A 14 -1.04 33.45 0.18
C TYR A 14 -2.54 33.73 0.35
N ILE A 15 -3.35 32.68 0.38
CA ILE A 15 -4.79 32.73 0.65
C ILE A 15 -5.03 32.45 2.13
N GLY A 16 -5.65 33.40 2.84
CA GLY A 16 -6.05 33.20 4.23
C GLY A 16 -7.29 32.31 4.32
N LEU A 17 -7.25 31.29 5.18
CA LEU A 17 -8.39 30.40 5.44
C LEU A 17 -9.23 30.93 6.61
N ASN A 18 -10.50 31.17 6.35
CA ASN A 18 -11.54 31.49 7.33
C ASN A 18 -12.88 30.89 6.87
N ASN A 19 -13.96 31.08 7.64
CA ASN A 19 -15.27 30.52 7.33
C ASN A 19 -15.81 30.83 5.92
N LYS A 20 -15.43 31.98 5.34
CA LYS A 20 -15.86 32.40 3.99
C LYS A 20 -14.91 31.87 2.91
N SER A 21 -13.61 32.08 3.08
CA SER A 21 -12.61 31.72 2.06
C SER A 21 -12.37 30.21 1.92
N VAL A 22 -12.71 29.42 2.95
CA VAL A 22 -12.65 27.95 2.85
C VAL A 22 -13.60 27.43 1.77
N ASN A 23 -14.85 27.90 1.77
CA ASN A 23 -15.85 27.50 0.77
C ASN A 23 -15.43 27.94 -0.65
N GLU A 24 -14.85 29.14 -0.77
CA GLU A 24 -14.34 29.67 -2.04
C GLU A 24 -13.17 28.81 -2.56
N VAL A 25 -12.24 28.38 -1.70
CA VAL A 25 -11.14 27.48 -2.06
C VAL A 25 -11.65 26.10 -2.46
N GLU A 26 -12.63 25.54 -1.76
CA GLU A 26 -13.23 24.25 -2.12
C GLU A 26 -13.93 24.31 -3.49
N GLN A 27 -14.72 25.35 -3.73
CA GLN A 27 -15.39 25.59 -5.03
C GLN A 27 -14.37 25.78 -6.14
N PHE A 28 -13.34 26.59 -5.90
CA PHE A 28 -12.28 26.87 -6.84
C PHE A 28 -11.50 25.60 -7.23
N LEU A 29 -11.25 24.71 -6.27
CA LEU A 29 -10.60 23.43 -6.52
C LEU A 29 -11.59 22.34 -6.96
N HIS A 30 -12.84 22.70 -7.31
CA HIS A 30 -13.89 21.79 -7.75
C HIS A 30 -14.09 20.61 -6.80
N GLY A 31 -14.01 20.85 -5.48
CA GLY A 31 -14.16 19.83 -4.44
C GLY A 31 -12.99 18.85 -4.33
N ARG A 32 -11.87 19.07 -5.05
CA ARG A 32 -10.66 18.23 -4.96
C ARG A 32 -9.96 18.33 -3.62
N VAL A 33 -10.18 19.41 -2.89
CA VAL A 33 -9.73 19.57 -1.50
C VAL A 33 -10.94 19.76 -0.62
N ARG A 34 -10.95 19.08 0.53
CA ARG A 34 -11.96 19.24 1.58
C ARG A 34 -11.35 19.85 2.83
N LEU A 35 -11.67 21.11 3.09
CA LEU A 35 -11.26 21.86 4.26
C LEU A 35 -12.49 22.15 5.11
N SER A 36 -12.50 21.70 6.37
CA SER A 36 -13.59 22.08 7.26
C SER A 36 -13.40 23.53 7.72
N ALA A 37 -14.35 24.40 7.34
CA ALA A 37 -14.41 25.78 7.81
C ALA A 37 -14.38 25.86 9.35
N ALA A 38 -15.07 24.93 10.03
CA ALA A 38 -15.09 24.85 11.48
C ALA A 38 -13.70 24.68 12.10
N LEU A 39 -12.79 23.92 11.43
CA LEU A 39 -11.42 23.74 11.90
C LEU A 39 -10.63 25.05 11.89
N PHE A 40 -10.92 26.00 11.00
CA PHE A 40 -10.13 27.23 10.87
C PHE A 40 -10.89 28.50 11.30
N SER A 41 -12.12 28.35 11.78
CA SER A 41 -13.03 29.43 12.18
C SER A 41 -12.42 30.52 13.07
N ASN A 42 -11.53 30.13 13.99
CA ASN A 42 -10.90 31.02 14.97
C ASN A 42 -9.38 31.17 14.79
N LYS A 43 -8.81 30.68 13.68
CA LYS A 43 -7.34 30.61 13.49
C LYS A 43 -6.93 31.28 12.18
N LYS A 44 -5.88 32.11 12.24
CA LYS A 44 -5.31 32.79 11.06
C LYS A 44 -4.25 31.90 10.40
N LEU A 45 -4.69 30.96 9.56
CA LEU A 45 -3.83 30.14 8.71
C LEU A 45 -3.87 30.65 7.26
N TYR A 46 -2.72 30.67 6.59
CA TYR A 46 -2.62 31.09 5.19
C TYR A 46 -1.92 30.00 4.38
N LEU A 47 -2.36 29.79 3.14
CA LEU A 47 -1.79 28.80 2.23
C LEU A 47 -1.17 29.46 1.02
N SER A 48 0.05 29.07 0.67
CA SER A 48 0.64 29.45 -0.62
C SER A 48 -0.06 28.75 -1.77
N ARG A 49 0.07 29.32 -2.97
CA ARG A 49 -0.32 28.64 -4.22
C ARG A 49 0.30 27.25 -4.34
N GLN A 50 1.59 27.11 -4.04
CA GLN A 50 2.30 25.83 -4.11
C GLN A 50 1.70 24.79 -3.16
N SER A 51 1.44 25.18 -1.91
CA SER A 51 0.82 24.30 -0.92
C SER A 51 -0.59 23.88 -1.32
N LEU A 52 -1.37 24.77 -1.93
CA LEU A 52 -2.71 24.45 -2.45
C LEU A 52 -2.65 23.45 -3.61
N VAL A 53 -1.73 23.64 -4.56
CA VAL A 53 -1.54 22.73 -5.69
C VAL A 53 -1.14 21.34 -5.19
N MET A 54 -0.19 21.26 -4.25
CA MET A 54 0.21 19.99 -3.67
C MET A 54 -0.94 19.35 -2.89
N LEU A 55 -1.64 20.10 -2.03
CA LEU A 55 -2.78 19.58 -1.26
C LEU A 55 -3.86 19.00 -2.19
N ALA A 56 -4.14 19.66 -3.32
CA ALA A 56 -5.09 19.19 -4.32
C ALA A 56 -4.61 17.96 -5.11
N SER A 57 -3.31 17.64 -5.12
CA SER A 57 -2.78 16.44 -5.79
C SER A 57 -2.81 15.19 -4.91
N LEU A 58 -2.98 15.36 -3.60
CA LEU A 58 -3.04 14.26 -2.63
C LEU A 58 -4.38 13.51 -2.72
N ASN A 59 -4.37 12.23 -2.35
CA ASN A 59 -5.61 11.48 -2.14
C ASN A 59 -6.31 11.94 -0.83
N GLU A 60 -7.59 11.60 -0.67
CA GLU A 60 -8.41 12.06 0.46
C GLU A 60 -7.81 11.70 1.83
N TYR A 61 -7.17 10.53 1.96
CA TYR A 61 -6.53 10.12 3.21
C TYR A 61 -5.34 11.03 3.55
N ASP A 62 -4.43 11.23 2.60
CA ASP A 62 -3.25 12.07 2.79
C ASP A 62 -3.63 13.54 3.03
N GLN A 63 -4.62 14.06 2.28
CA GLN A 63 -5.17 15.39 2.51
C GLN A 63 -5.66 15.54 3.95
N LYS A 64 -6.46 14.58 4.45
CA LYS A 64 -7.00 14.62 5.82
C LYS A 64 -5.88 14.66 6.87
N GLN A 65 -4.79 13.92 6.67
CA GLN A 65 -3.67 13.95 7.60
C GLN A 65 -2.91 15.28 7.52
N VAL A 66 -2.66 15.80 6.31
CA VAL A 66 -1.99 17.10 6.12
C VAL A 66 -2.80 18.23 6.75
N VAL A 67 -4.13 18.25 6.55
CA VAL A 67 -5.03 19.28 7.11
C VAL A 67 -5.03 19.26 8.64
N LYS A 68 -4.98 18.08 9.27
CA LYS A 68 -4.84 17.98 10.73
C LYS A 68 -3.54 18.62 11.23
N GLU A 69 -2.44 18.41 10.52
CA GLU A 69 -1.15 19.01 10.88
C GLU A 69 -1.12 20.52 10.66
N MET A 70 -1.74 21.00 9.58
CA MET A 70 -1.94 22.42 9.34
C MET A 70 -2.74 23.07 10.47
N TYR A 71 -3.80 22.39 10.94
CA TYR A 71 -4.57 22.84 12.10
C TYR A 71 -3.72 22.84 13.39
N PHE A 72 -2.94 21.78 13.64
CA PHE A 72 -2.03 21.71 14.78
C PHE A 72 -1.02 22.87 14.77
N LEU A 73 -0.38 23.13 13.64
CA LEU A 73 0.57 24.24 13.47
C LEU A 73 -0.08 25.61 13.64
N SER A 74 -1.32 25.78 13.18
CA SER A 74 -2.08 27.03 13.41
C SER A 74 -2.35 27.28 14.90
N SER A 75 -2.43 26.23 15.70
CA SER A 75 -2.63 26.31 17.15
C SER A 75 -1.33 26.38 17.94
N ASN A 76 -0.22 25.90 17.36
CA ASN A 76 1.09 25.78 18.01
C ASN A 76 2.20 26.36 17.11
N PRO A 77 2.15 27.66 16.76
CA PRO A 77 3.10 28.28 15.83
C PRO A 77 4.55 28.22 16.32
N SER A 78 4.76 28.16 17.63
CA SER A 78 6.08 28.06 18.26
C SER A 78 6.73 26.66 18.15
N THR A 79 6.05 25.67 17.58
CA THR A 79 6.55 24.29 17.46
C THR A 79 7.95 24.23 16.84
N PRO A 80 8.89 23.45 17.42
CA PRO A 80 10.25 23.33 16.92
C PRO A 80 10.33 22.80 15.48
N SER A 81 11.25 23.36 14.69
CA SER A 81 11.59 22.87 13.34
C SER A 81 12.43 21.59 13.43
N VAL A 82 12.30 20.69 12.45
CA VAL A 82 13.17 19.50 12.34
C VAL A 82 14.56 19.83 11.80
N VAL A 83 14.73 20.99 11.17
CA VAL A 83 16.04 21.50 10.73
C VAL A 83 16.50 22.57 11.70
N ARG A 84 17.80 22.53 12.08
CA ARG A 84 18.43 23.57 12.91
C ARG A 84 18.23 24.96 12.27
N HIS A 85 17.67 25.89 13.04
CA HIS A 85 17.26 27.24 12.62
C HIS A 85 18.36 28.17 12.07
N LYS A 86 19.61 27.70 11.92
CA LYS A 86 20.78 28.56 11.67
C LYS A 86 20.84 29.24 10.30
N ARG A 87 20.02 28.85 9.30
CA ARG A 87 20.08 29.42 7.94
C ARG A 87 18.92 30.36 7.56
N ASN A 88 17.75 30.22 8.19
CA ASN A 88 16.62 31.16 8.06
C ASN A 88 15.68 30.98 9.27
N PRO A 89 15.65 31.92 10.24
CA PRO A 89 14.87 31.76 11.47
C PRO A 89 13.35 31.86 11.25
N LEU A 90 12.92 32.45 10.12
CA LEU A 90 11.50 32.62 9.76
C LEU A 90 10.93 31.39 9.05
N LEU A 91 11.79 30.55 8.48
CA LEU A 91 11.41 29.30 7.82
C LEU A 91 11.48 28.14 8.82
N ARG A 92 10.36 27.43 8.98
CA ARG A 92 10.27 26.25 9.83
C ARG A 92 9.86 25.06 8.98
N ILE A 93 10.57 23.95 9.12
CA ILE A 93 10.17 22.69 8.49
C ILE A 93 9.62 21.81 9.60
N PHE A 94 8.38 21.39 9.45
CA PHE A 94 7.70 20.55 10.41
C PHE A 94 7.51 19.14 9.84
N ARG A 95 7.98 18.15 10.59
CA ARG A 95 7.67 16.73 10.37
C ARG A 95 6.57 16.35 11.35
N THR A 96 5.60 15.57 10.86
CA THR A 96 4.55 15.02 11.73
C THR A 96 5.11 14.41 13.00
N ARG A 97 4.41 14.62 14.11
CA ARG A 97 4.59 13.87 15.35
C ARG A 97 3.54 12.78 15.52
N TYR A 98 2.66 12.61 14.53
CA TYR A 98 1.62 11.61 14.55
C TYR A 98 2.29 10.23 14.64
N PRO A 99 1.95 9.44 15.68
CA PRO A 99 2.68 8.21 15.99
C PRO A 99 2.41 7.09 14.98
N PHE A 100 1.40 7.25 14.13
CA PHE A 100 1.03 6.24 13.14
C PHE A 100 1.92 6.36 11.90
N LYS A 101 2.47 5.22 11.48
CA LYS A 101 3.51 5.05 10.44
C LYS A 101 3.04 5.33 9.00
N ASN A 102 1.94 6.03 8.80
CA ASN A 102 1.27 6.17 7.50
C ASN A 102 1.37 7.59 6.92
N TYR A 103 2.19 8.47 7.52
CA TYR A 103 2.32 9.86 7.07
C TYR A 103 3.77 10.24 6.78
N HIS A 104 4.01 10.85 5.62
CA HIS A 104 5.36 11.09 5.08
C HIS A 104 5.54 12.48 4.49
N TYR A 105 4.71 13.45 4.89
CA TYR A 105 4.81 14.82 4.39
C TYR A 105 5.49 15.75 5.38
N LEU A 106 6.25 16.71 4.86
CA LEU A 106 6.83 17.83 5.58
C LEU A 106 6.03 19.08 5.27
N LEU A 107 5.75 19.89 6.28
CA LEU A 107 5.12 21.19 6.12
C LEU A 107 6.17 22.28 6.29
N THR A 108 6.40 23.05 5.24
CA THR A 108 7.20 24.26 5.32
C THR A 108 6.31 25.40 5.76
N CYS A 109 6.63 26.00 6.89
CA CYS A 109 5.85 27.04 7.54
C CYS A 109 6.68 28.33 7.65
N ILE A 110 6.06 29.47 7.36
CA ILE A 110 6.62 30.81 7.58
C ILE A 110 5.76 31.50 8.63
N LEU A 111 6.40 32.02 9.67
CA LEU A 111 5.75 32.85 10.67
C LEU A 111 6.01 34.32 10.33
N ARG A 112 4.96 35.08 10.07
CA ARG A 112 5.07 36.51 9.75
C ARG A 112 3.88 37.27 10.33
N ASP A 113 4.15 38.34 11.07
CA ASP A 113 3.13 39.26 11.63
C ASP A 113 2.01 38.54 12.40
N GLY A 114 2.38 37.54 13.22
CA GLY A 114 1.42 36.72 13.98
C GLY A 114 0.57 35.75 13.14
N LYS A 115 0.87 35.60 11.84
CA LYS A 115 0.21 34.69 10.91
C LYS A 115 1.05 33.43 10.69
N VAL A 116 0.37 32.30 10.54
CA VAL A 116 0.97 31.02 10.16
C VAL A 116 0.73 30.82 8.67
N VAL A 117 1.81 30.75 7.88
CA VAL A 117 1.73 30.54 6.44
C VAL A 117 2.29 29.17 6.10
N ILE A 118 1.46 28.26 5.60
CA ILE A 118 1.92 27.00 5.01
C ILE A 118 2.43 27.34 3.61
N HIS A 119 3.75 27.37 3.49
CA HIS A 119 4.44 27.73 2.27
C HIS A 119 4.57 26.55 1.30
N ASP A 120 4.81 25.34 1.82
CA ASP A 120 4.97 24.15 0.99
C ASP A 120 4.57 22.87 1.73
N ILE A 121 4.19 21.85 0.96
CA ILE A 121 3.93 20.48 1.42
C ILE A 121 4.88 19.59 0.61
N ALA A 122 5.87 19.00 1.27
CA ALA A 122 6.90 18.22 0.58
C ALA A 122 6.84 16.76 0.99
N PHE A 123 7.22 15.86 0.09
CA PHE A 123 7.41 14.46 0.42
C PHE A 123 8.72 14.26 1.20
N ASP A 124 8.67 13.59 2.35
CA ASP A 124 9.86 13.27 3.14
C ASP A 124 10.61 12.08 2.55
N ARG A 125 11.54 12.36 1.64
CA ARG A 125 12.36 11.34 0.99
C ARG A 125 13.26 10.57 1.97
N GLN A 126 13.51 11.07 3.18
CA GLN A 126 14.29 10.35 4.19
C GLN A 126 13.51 9.17 4.78
N LEU A 127 12.18 9.14 4.62
CA LEU A 127 11.33 8.05 5.09
C LEU A 127 11.21 6.90 4.07
N HIS A 128 11.96 6.95 2.97
CA HIS A 128 12.01 5.88 2.00
C HIS A 128 12.47 4.57 2.66
N GLY A 129 11.79 3.46 2.38
CA GLY A 129 12.09 2.14 2.95
C GLY A 129 13.56 1.72 2.86
N LYS A 130 14.23 1.98 1.73
CA LYS A 130 15.67 1.73 1.54
C LYS A 130 16.59 2.47 2.52
N SER A 131 16.15 3.63 3.02
CA SER A 131 16.90 4.45 3.97
C SER A 131 16.64 4.06 5.42
N ILE A 132 15.71 3.13 5.68
CA ILE A 132 15.31 2.70 7.01
C ILE A 132 15.63 1.21 7.19
N PHE A 133 16.73 0.95 7.90
CA PHE A 133 17.22 -0.41 8.15
C PHE A 133 16.30 -1.24 9.06
N LYS A 134 15.73 -0.62 10.10
CA LYS A 134 14.80 -1.33 11.02
C LYS A 134 13.41 -1.41 10.41
N HIS A 135 12.93 -2.60 10.09
CA HIS A 135 11.62 -2.82 9.46
C HIS A 135 10.46 -2.19 10.25
N SER A 136 10.51 -2.29 11.59
CA SER A 136 9.50 -1.69 12.48
C SER A 136 9.53 -0.15 12.49
N HIS A 137 10.50 0.50 11.83
CA HIS A 137 10.51 1.95 11.63
C HIS A 137 10.09 2.35 10.21
N GLN A 138 9.96 1.37 9.30
CA GLN A 138 9.45 1.62 7.97
C GLN A 138 7.98 2.03 8.03
N ARG A 139 7.51 2.60 6.93
CA ARG A 139 6.25 3.31 6.88
C ARG A 139 5.40 2.86 5.69
N THR A 140 4.07 2.95 5.85
CA THR A 140 3.13 2.59 4.78
C THR A 140 3.23 3.58 3.66
N GLN A 141 3.73 3.17 2.50
CA GLN A 141 4.18 4.07 1.45
C GLN A 141 3.92 3.46 0.08
N MET A 142 3.63 4.29 -0.93
CA MET A 142 3.63 3.83 -2.31
C MET A 142 4.99 4.06 -3.01
N TYR A 143 5.43 3.06 -3.77
CA TYR A 143 6.66 3.10 -4.57
C TYR A 143 6.36 2.71 -6.01
N HIS A 144 6.94 3.42 -6.97
CA HIS A 144 7.01 3.01 -8.37
C HIS A 144 8.26 2.16 -8.54
N VAL A 145 8.05 0.84 -8.70
CA VAL A 145 9.11 -0.14 -8.89
C VAL A 145 9.21 -0.49 -10.37
N LYS A 146 10.42 -0.58 -10.89
CA LYS A 146 10.69 -0.95 -12.28
C LYS A 146 11.57 -2.19 -12.33
N LYS A 147 11.35 -2.99 -13.36
CA LYS A 147 12.26 -4.06 -13.73
C LYS A 147 13.54 -3.47 -14.32
N GLU A 148 14.69 -4.08 -14.04
CA GLU A 148 15.96 -3.68 -14.60
C GLU A 148 15.94 -3.75 -16.14
N THR A 149 16.55 -2.76 -16.79
CA THR A 149 16.58 -2.68 -18.25
C THR A 149 17.28 -3.89 -18.85
N GLY A 150 16.62 -4.53 -19.82
CA GLY A 150 17.13 -5.74 -20.50
C GLY A 150 16.87 -7.05 -19.77
N LYS A 151 16.29 -7.03 -18.56
CA LYS A 151 15.90 -8.23 -17.82
C LYS A 151 14.50 -8.69 -18.18
N ASN A 152 14.38 -9.95 -18.61
CA ASN A 152 13.13 -10.54 -19.09
C ASN A 152 12.83 -11.90 -18.44
N GLY A 153 13.47 -12.22 -17.31
CA GLY A 153 13.22 -13.47 -16.61
C GLY A 153 11.75 -13.65 -16.25
N GLU A 154 11.26 -14.89 -16.31
CA GLU A 154 9.89 -15.26 -15.98
C GLU A 154 9.88 -16.38 -14.95
N TYR A 155 9.17 -16.15 -13.85
CA TYR A 155 8.94 -17.19 -12.87
C TYR A 155 7.82 -18.13 -13.33
N ASN A 156 8.09 -19.45 -13.34
CA ASN A 156 7.16 -20.47 -13.82
C ASN A 156 6.90 -21.60 -12.80
N GLY A 157 7.43 -21.47 -11.59
CA GLY A 157 7.15 -22.41 -10.50
C GLY A 157 8.07 -23.63 -10.43
N VAL A 158 9.13 -23.71 -11.24
CA VAL A 158 10.11 -24.81 -11.18
C VAL A 158 11.55 -24.37 -10.95
N GLN A 159 11.77 -23.07 -10.72
CA GLN A 159 13.10 -22.52 -10.42
C GLN A 159 13.65 -23.05 -9.10
N ASN A 160 14.96 -23.28 -9.07
CA ASN A 160 15.71 -23.50 -7.83
C ASN A 160 15.89 -22.17 -7.04
N ASN A 161 16.51 -22.24 -5.86
CA ASN A 161 16.69 -21.07 -5.01
C ASN A 161 17.51 -19.95 -5.65
N ASP A 162 18.58 -20.27 -6.36
CA ASP A 162 19.47 -19.27 -6.97
C ASP A 162 18.80 -18.60 -8.17
N GLU A 163 18.12 -19.39 -9.01
CA GLU A 163 17.31 -18.88 -10.12
C GLU A 163 16.18 -17.98 -9.62
N ALA A 164 15.48 -18.37 -8.55
CA ALA A 164 14.43 -17.55 -7.95
C ALA A 164 14.99 -16.24 -7.37
N LYS A 165 16.16 -16.28 -6.71
CA LYS A 165 16.85 -15.08 -6.20
C LYS A 165 17.23 -14.13 -7.34
N LEU A 166 17.75 -14.66 -8.46
CA LEU A 166 18.05 -13.87 -9.65
C LEU A 166 16.81 -13.21 -10.24
N LEU A 167 15.68 -13.93 -10.33
CA LEU A 167 14.40 -13.37 -10.82
C LEU A 167 13.85 -12.27 -9.92
N LEU A 168 13.96 -12.43 -8.59
CA LEU A 168 13.56 -11.40 -7.63
C LEU A 168 14.42 -10.14 -7.78
N ALA A 169 15.73 -10.32 -7.96
CA ALA A 169 16.68 -9.23 -8.14
C ALA A 169 16.47 -8.42 -9.44
N GLU A 170 15.74 -8.95 -10.43
CA GLU A 170 15.39 -8.19 -11.63
C GLU A 170 14.47 -6.99 -11.33
N TRP A 171 13.82 -6.94 -10.17
CA TRP A 171 12.98 -5.81 -9.76
C TRP A 171 13.79 -4.82 -8.91
N ASP A 172 14.13 -3.68 -9.51
CA ASP A 172 15.06 -2.71 -8.93
C ASP A 172 14.43 -1.90 -7.79
N HIS A 173 14.50 -2.47 -6.59
CA HIS A 173 14.04 -1.81 -5.37
C HIS A 173 14.94 -0.61 -4.98
N THR A 174 16.19 -0.54 -5.45
CA THR A 174 17.14 0.51 -5.08
C THR A 174 16.85 1.84 -5.77
N LYS A 175 16.38 1.78 -7.03
CA LYS A 175 16.00 2.93 -7.87
C LYS A 175 14.51 3.23 -7.87
N ALA A 176 13.68 2.41 -7.22
CA ALA A 176 12.26 2.69 -7.09
C ALA A 176 12.02 4.10 -6.51
N GLN A 177 11.00 4.78 -7.02
CA GLN A 177 10.69 6.15 -6.63
C GLN A 177 9.47 6.18 -5.74
N VAL A 178 9.52 6.97 -4.68
CA VAL A 178 8.34 7.21 -3.85
C VAL A 178 7.28 7.96 -4.67
N THR A 179 6.04 7.52 -4.58
CA THR A 179 4.89 8.15 -5.25
C THR A 179 3.73 8.33 -4.28
N HIS A 180 2.85 9.29 -4.58
CA HIS A 180 1.59 9.52 -3.86
C HIS A 180 0.36 9.17 -4.72
N GLN A 181 0.58 8.67 -5.95
CA GLN A 181 -0.46 8.25 -6.89
C GLN A 181 -0.04 6.96 -7.61
N VAL A 182 -1.02 6.18 -8.04
CA VAL A 182 -0.82 5.06 -8.96
C VAL A 182 -0.75 5.62 -10.38
N ASN A 183 0.40 5.49 -11.04
CA ASN A 183 0.64 5.96 -12.41
C ASN A 183 1.02 4.80 -13.35
N THR A 184 0.88 3.56 -12.88
CA THR A 184 1.18 2.34 -13.63
C THR A 184 -0.11 1.56 -13.84
N LEU A 185 -0.15 0.70 -14.86
CA LEU A 185 -1.28 -0.19 -15.10
C LEU A 185 -1.42 -1.24 -13.99
N HIS A 186 -0.31 -1.69 -13.42
CA HIS A 186 -0.27 -2.73 -12.40
C HIS A 186 0.04 -2.14 -11.03
N ALA A 187 -0.73 -2.50 -10.01
CA ALA A 187 -0.47 -2.08 -8.64
C ALA A 187 -0.55 -3.28 -7.70
N THR A 188 0.14 -3.19 -6.56
CA THR A 188 0.26 -4.35 -5.67
C THR A 188 0.14 -3.98 -4.21
N VAL A 189 -0.40 -4.88 -3.40
CA VAL A 189 -0.41 -4.76 -1.94
C VAL A 189 0.32 -5.97 -1.35
N ASN A 190 1.42 -5.73 -0.66
CA ASN A 190 2.24 -6.81 -0.07
C ASN A 190 1.61 -7.41 1.19
N GLY A 191 2.11 -8.60 1.54
CA GLY A 191 1.83 -9.28 2.80
C GLY A 191 2.70 -8.82 3.97
N MET A 192 2.37 -9.35 5.16
CA MET A 192 3.16 -9.20 6.39
C MET A 192 4.53 -9.88 6.29
N LEU A 193 5.41 -9.57 7.25
CA LEU A 193 6.77 -10.10 7.40
C LEU A 193 7.67 -9.84 6.17
N ASN A 194 7.47 -8.68 5.56
CA ASN A 194 8.28 -8.18 4.47
C ASN A 194 8.80 -6.80 4.84
N ASP A 195 10.11 -6.65 4.70
CA ASP A 195 10.70 -5.34 4.59
C ASP A 195 10.46 -4.77 3.18
N TYR A 196 10.84 -3.51 3.01
CA TYR A 196 10.74 -2.83 1.74
C TYR A 196 11.38 -3.59 0.56
N GLU A 197 12.59 -4.13 0.70
CA GLU A 197 13.30 -4.82 -0.39
C GLU A 197 12.57 -6.09 -0.80
N LYS A 198 12.20 -6.91 0.18
CA LYS A 198 11.46 -8.15 -0.03
C LYS A 198 10.08 -7.86 -0.63
N ALA A 199 9.38 -6.83 -0.16
CA ALA A 199 8.09 -6.43 -0.74
C ALA A 199 8.23 -5.96 -2.19
N ALA A 200 9.25 -5.14 -2.50
CA ALA A 200 9.49 -4.60 -3.83
C ALA A 200 10.02 -5.63 -4.84
N THR A 201 10.65 -6.70 -4.40
CA THR A 201 11.11 -7.76 -5.31
C THR A 201 10.04 -8.84 -5.49
N LEU A 202 9.44 -9.29 -4.38
CA LEU A 202 8.46 -10.38 -4.38
C LEU A 202 7.15 -9.99 -5.08
N MET A 203 6.65 -8.77 -4.84
CA MET A 203 5.41 -8.33 -5.49
C MET A 203 5.57 -8.11 -6.99
N GLY A 204 6.78 -7.82 -7.47
CA GLY A 204 7.10 -7.79 -8.89
C GLY A 204 6.87 -9.15 -9.54
N VAL A 205 7.41 -10.22 -8.94
CA VAL A 205 7.20 -11.60 -9.41
C VAL A 205 5.72 -12.00 -9.35
N HIS A 206 5.01 -11.69 -8.26
CA HIS A 206 3.56 -11.97 -8.20
C HIS A 206 2.79 -11.23 -9.30
N THR A 207 3.14 -9.99 -9.61
CA THR A 207 2.48 -9.18 -10.65
C THR A 207 2.73 -9.76 -12.03
N GLN A 208 3.97 -10.16 -12.31
CA GLN A 208 4.33 -10.82 -13.56
C GLN A 208 3.53 -12.11 -13.76
N VAL A 209 3.33 -12.91 -12.71
CA VAL A 209 2.53 -14.14 -12.81
C VAL A 209 1.03 -13.85 -12.91
N ALA A 210 0.52 -12.84 -12.20
CA ALA A 210 -0.89 -12.45 -12.22
C ALA A 210 -1.32 -11.89 -13.58
N TYR A 211 -0.43 -11.20 -14.28
CA TYR A 211 -0.72 -10.50 -15.53
C TYR A 211 0.34 -10.79 -16.60
N LYS A 212 0.69 -12.07 -16.76
CA LYS A 212 1.75 -12.53 -17.69
C LYS A 212 1.52 -12.02 -19.11
N GLU A 213 0.27 -11.97 -19.56
CA GLU A 213 -0.09 -11.48 -20.89
C GLU A 213 0.27 -10.00 -21.12
N ASP A 214 0.30 -9.19 -20.06
CA ASP A 214 0.64 -7.78 -20.13
C ASP A 214 2.16 -7.53 -20.14
N LYS A 215 2.96 -8.57 -19.83
CA LYS A 215 4.43 -8.49 -19.68
C LYS A 215 4.88 -7.28 -18.84
N PRO A 216 4.43 -7.16 -17.57
CA PRO A 216 4.67 -5.98 -16.76
C PRO A 216 6.17 -5.74 -16.56
N THR A 217 6.61 -4.52 -16.84
CA THR A 217 7.99 -4.04 -16.59
C THR A 217 8.06 -3.04 -15.44
N GLU A 218 6.93 -2.62 -14.92
CA GLU A 218 6.82 -1.69 -13.81
C GLU A 218 5.48 -1.87 -13.09
N TYR A 219 5.44 -1.45 -11.83
CA TYR A 219 4.20 -1.44 -11.05
C TYR A 219 4.28 -0.44 -9.90
N THR A 220 3.13 -0.13 -9.30
CA THR A 220 3.05 0.64 -8.05
C THR A 220 2.88 -0.31 -6.86
N LEU A 221 3.89 -0.38 -6.00
CA LEU A 221 3.82 -1.08 -4.71
C LEU A 221 3.13 -0.19 -3.68
N PHE A 222 1.98 -0.60 -3.16
CA PHE A 222 1.46 -0.14 -1.87
C PHE A 222 2.13 -0.98 -0.77
N HIS A 223 3.18 -0.41 -0.18
CA HIS A 223 3.97 -1.08 0.85
C HIS A 223 3.30 -0.94 2.21
N ASN A 224 2.94 -2.06 2.83
CA ASN A 224 2.61 -2.15 4.24
C ASN A 224 3.82 -2.72 5.01
N PRO A 225 4.55 -1.91 5.81
CA PRO A 225 5.66 -2.38 6.61
C PRO A 225 5.17 -3.32 7.72
N SER A 226 6.04 -4.23 8.14
CA SER A 226 5.74 -5.14 9.26
C SER A 226 6.18 -4.51 10.57
N ASP A 227 5.26 -4.42 11.53
CA ASP A 227 5.48 -3.73 12.80
C ASP A 227 5.95 -4.67 13.91
N ASN A 228 5.55 -5.94 13.80
CA ASN A 228 6.00 -7.15 14.51
C ASN A 228 4.90 -8.19 14.30
N ALA A 229 5.23 -9.48 14.13
CA ALA A 229 4.26 -10.54 13.82
C ALA A 229 2.98 -10.55 14.69
N LYS A 230 3.08 -10.17 15.99
CA LYS A 230 1.94 -10.05 16.90
C LYS A 230 1.06 -8.81 16.63
N LEU A 231 1.66 -7.66 16.33
CA LEU A 231 0.93 -6.44 15.99
C LEU A 231 0.27 -6.57 14.63
N ASP A 232 0.96 -7.18 13.66
CA ASP A 232 0.42 -7.47 12.33
C ASP A 232 -0.78 -8.42 12.44
N LEU A 233 -0.75 -9.40 13.36
CA LEU A 233 -1.87 -10.28 13.65
C LEU A 233 -3.05 -9.52 14.29
N ILE A 234 -2.79 -8.58 15.21
CA ILE A 234 -3.84 -7.74 15.80
C ILE A 234 -4.48 -6.84 14.73
N GLU A 235 -3.69 -6.21 13.86
CA GLU A 235 -4.20 -5.43 12.73
C GLU A 235 -5.03 -6.29 11.78
N CYS A 236 -4.57 -7.52 11.49
CA CYS A 236 -5.36 -8.50 10.72
C CYS A 236 -6.70 -8.82 11.38
N VAL A 237 -6.73 -9.02 12.70
CA VAL A 237 -7.97 -9.27 13.45
C VAL A 237 -8.87 -8.04 13.39
N TYR A 238 -8.30 -6.84 13.58
CA TYR A 238 -9.01 -5.57 13.53
C TYR A 238 -9.69 -5.37 12.17
N ASP A 239 -8.96 -5.54 11.05
CA ASP A 239 -9.47 -5.44 9.68
C ASP A 239 -10.41 -6.58 9.27
N LYS A 240 -10.38 -7.71 9.99
CA LYS A 240 -11.36 -8.79 9.84
C LYS A 240 -12.65 -8.55 10.63
N THR A 241 -12.68 -7.55 11.52
CA THR A 241 -13.86 -7.16 12.31
C THR A 241 -14.61 -5.98 11.66
N ARG A 242 -15.40 -5.22 12.43
CA ARG A 242 -16.18 -4.06 11.94
C ARG A 242 -15.37 -2.78 11.78
N PHE A 243 -14.08 -2.81 12.09
CA PHE A 243 -13.21 -1.63 12.09
C PHE A 243 -12.25 -1.68 10.89
N THR A 244 -11.77 -0.52 10.45
CA THR A 244 -10.90 -0.38 9.27
C THR A 244 -9.58 0.27 9.69
N SER A 245 -8.45 -0.40 9.44
CA SER A 245 -7.10 0.10 9.72
C SER A 245 -6.78 1.37 8.93
N HIS A 246 -5.77 2.11 9.39
CA HIS A 246 -5.26 3.27 8.64
C HIS A 246 -4.71 2.88 7.27
N ASN A 247 -4.14 1.68 7.14
CA ASN A 247 -3.66 1.14 5.87
C ASN A 247 -4.80 0.87 4.90
N ALA A 248 -5.88 0.24 5.36
CA ALA A 248 -7.06 0.00 4.54
C ALA A 248 -7.78 1.30 4.16
N GLN A 249 -7.84 2.29 5.05
CA GLN A 249 -8.37 3.63 4.74
C GLN A 249 -7.52 4.35 3.67
N HIS A 250 -6.20 4.26 3.76
CA HIS A 250 -5.30 4.84 2.77
C HIS A 250 -5.43 4.16 1.41
N LEU A 251 -5.44 2.82 1.39
CA LEU A 251 -5.67 2.06 0.16
C LEU A 251 -7.04 2.37 -0.45
N ALA A 252 -8.09 2.50 0.36
CA ALA A 252 -9.42 2.92 -0.11
C ALA A 252 -9.38 4.29 -0.80
N ALA A 253 -8.66 5.26 -0.23
CA ALA A 253 -8.48 6.58 -0.86
C ALA A 253 -7.68 6.49 -2.18
N VAL A 254 -6.69 5.60 -2.27
CA VAL A 254 -5.95 5.34 -3.51
C VAL A 254 -6.87 4.72 -4.58
N MET A 255 -7.65 3.70 -4.22
CA MET A 255 -8.61 3.06 -5.14
C MET A 255 -9.64 4.05 -5.66
N LYS A 256 -10.16 4.91 -4.77
CA LYS A 256 -11.08 6.00 -5.11
C LYS A 256 -10.43 7.00 -6.07
N GLN A 257 -9.23 7.47 -5.76
CA GLN A 257 -8.49 8.40 -6.63
C GLN A 257 -8.29 7.81 -8.03
N CYS A 258 -7.96 6.52 -8.14
CA CYS A 258 -7.82 5.86 -9.44
C CYS A 258 -9.16 5.85 -10.22
N ALA A 259 -10.27 5.54 -9.54
CA ALA A 259 -11.60 5.52 -10.15
C ALA A 259 -12.06 6.92 -10.61
N GLU A 260 -11.88 7.95 -9.78
CA GLU A 260 -12.22 9.34 -10.11
C GLU A 260 -11.37 9.88 -11.27
N GLN A 261 -10.13 9.41 -11.41
CA GLN A 261 -9.24 9.75 -12.53
C GLN A 261 -9.47 8.87 -13.77
N GLY A 262 -10.43 7.92 -13.72
CA GLY A 262 -10.70 6.99 -14.82
C GLY A 262 -9.56 6.01 -15.12
N LYS A 263 -8.57 5.87 -14.23
CA LYS A 263 -7.38 5.04 -14.46
C LYS A 263 -7.74 3.56 -14.44
N GLU A 264 -7.26 2.83 -15.45
CA GLU A 264 -7.27 1.38 -15.42
C GLU A 264 -6.20 0.87 -14.45
N VAL A 265 -6.58 0.02 -13.49
CA VAL A 265 -5.63 -0.55 -12.51
C VAL A 265 -5.87 -2.04 -12.30
N LYS A 266 -4.81 -2.82 -12.49
CA LYS A 266 -4.76 -4.27 -12.31
C LYS A 266 -4.02 -4.59 -11.02
N TRP A 267 -4.77 -4.89 -9.96
CA TRP A 267 -4.26 -5.14 -8.62
C TRP A 267 -3.76 -6.57 -8.44
N THR A 268 -2.59 -6.75 -7.81
CA THR A 268 -2.12 -8.03 -7.29
C THR A 268 -1.98 -7.93 -5.77
N VAL A 269 -2.67 -8.77 -5.03
CA VAL A 269 -2.57 -8.76 -3.56
C VAL A 269 -2.03 -10.09 -3.04
N HIS A 270 -1.19 -10.03 -2.02
CA HIS A 270 -0.57 -11.20 -1.41
C HIS A 270 -0.78 -11.24 0.10
N SER A 271 -1.09 -12.41 0.67
CA SER A 271 -1.14 -12.63 2.13
C SER A 271 -1.99 -11.58 2.87
N GLN A 272 -1.46 -10.88 3.89
CA GLN A 272 -2.14 -9.79 4.60
C GLN A 272 -2.65 -8.69 3.67
N GLY A 273 -2.00 -8.43 2.53
CA GLY A 273 -2.46 -7.47 1.53
C GLY A 273 -3.88 -7.76 1.06
N ALA A 274 -4.31 -9.02 1.03
CA ALA A 274 -5.69 -9.40 0.73
C ALA A 274 -6.69 -9.03 1.85
N ILE A 275 -6.25 -9.00 3.12
CA ILE A 275 -7.05 -8.53 4.26
C ILE A 275 -7.26 -7.02 4.15
N ILE A 276 -6.16 -6.27 3.96
CA ILE A 276 -6.17 -4.81 3.82
C ILE A 276 -7.03 -4.41 2.62
N PHE A 277 -6.88 -5.10 1.47
CA PHE A 277 -7.67 -4.84 0.28
C PHE A 277 -9.17 -5.09 0.51
N ASN A 278 -9.53 -6.19 1.18
CA ASN A 278 -10.93 -6.44 1.52
C ASN A 278 -11.51 -5.36 2.44
N SER A 279 -10.77 -4.96 3.47
CA SER A 279 -11.16 -3.90 4.41
C SER A 279 -11.30 -2.55 3.68
N ALA A 280 -10.43 -2.27 2.70
CA ALA A 280 -10.52 -1.09 1.84
C ALA A 280 -11.79 -1.10 0.98
N LEU A 281 -12.17 -2.23 0.37
CA LEU A 281 -13.45 -2.36 -0.36
C LEU A 281 -14.65 -2.09 0.56
N GLU A 282 -14.66 -2.67 1.77
CA GLU A 282 -15.73 -2.44 2.74
C GLU A 282 -15.81 -0.96 3.15
N TYR A 283 -14.65 -0.30 3.32
CA TYR A 283 -14.56 1.12 3.62
C TYR A 283 -15.08 2.01 2.48
N VAL A 284 -14.67 1.74 1.23
CA VAL A 284 -15.17 2.44 0.04
C VAL A 284 -16.69 2.33 -0.03
N ARG A 285 -17.22 1.12 0.09
CA ARG A 285 -18.67 0.89 0.02
C ARG A 285 -19.44 1.65 1.09
N LYS A 286 -18.92 1.70 2.31
CA LYS A 286 -19.57 2.38 3.44
C LYS A 286 -19.52 3.90 3.32
N ASN A 287 -18.39 4.46 2.89
CA ASN A 287 -18.17 5.92 2.91
C ASN A 287 -18.45 6.58 1.54
N ASN A 288 -18.48 5.81 0.46
CA ASN A 288 -18.71 6.27 -0.90
C ASN A 288 -19.68 5.32 -1.64
N PRO A 289 -20.95 5.21 -1.20
CA PRO A 289 -21.89 4.21 -1.71
C PRO A 289 -22.21 4.34 -3.22
N SER A 290 -22.07 5.54 -3.78
CA SER A 290 -22.24 5.81 -5.21
C SER A 290 -20.99 5.48 -6.05
N LEU A 291 -19.83 5.32 -5.43
CA LEU A 291 -18.59 5.05 -6.16
C LEU A 291 -18.63 3.65 -6.76
N ARG A 292 -18.09 3.52 -7.97
CA ARG A 292 -17.85 2.26 -8.65
C ARG A 292 -16.40 2.19 -9.09
N LEU A 293 -15.84 0.98 -9.09
CA LEU A 293 -14.44 0.68 -9.41
C LEU A 293 -14.35 -0.11 -10.73
N LEU A 294 -15.12 0.32 -11.73
CA LEU A 294 -15.32 -0.42 -13.00
C LEU A 294 -14.03 -0.61 -13.81
N ASN A 295 -13.09 0.33 -13.70
CA ASN A 295 -11.80 0.30 -14.42
C ASN A 295 -10.74 -0.48 -13.63
N GLN A 296 -11.13 -1.25 -12.61
CA GLN A 296 -10.18 -1.95 -11.75
C GLN A 296 -10.47 -3.44 -11.71
N GLN A 297 -9.39 -4.21 -11.61
CA GLN A 297 -9.47 -5.65 -11.39
C GLN A 297 -8.46 -6.13 -10.37
N ILE A 298 -8.69 -7.32 -9.81
CA ILE A 298 -7.83 -7.92 -8.78
C ILE A 298 -7.51 -9.39 -9.06
N VAL A 299 -6.28 -9.78 -8.76
CA VAL A 299 -5.81 -11.15 -8.59
C VAL A 299 -5.29 -11.33 -7.16
N VAL A 300 -5.64 -12.45 -6.53
CA VAL A 300 -5.24 -12.76 -5.15
C VAL A 300 -4.25 -13.92 -5.15
N HIS A 301 -3.08 -13.75 -4.54
CA HIS A 301 -2.11 -14.83 -4.34
C HIS A 301 -1.97 -15.11 -2.84
N ALA A 302 -2.15 -16.36 -2.41
CA ALA A 302 -2.01 -16.80 -1.01
C ALA A 302 -2.71 -15.87 0.01
N GLY A 303 -3.92 -15.41 -0.30
CA GLY A 303 -4.60 -14.35 0.45
C GLY A 303 -4.96 -14.72 1.89
N GLY A 304 -4.74 -13.80 2.83
CA GLY A 304 -5.12 -13.93 4.24
C GLY A 304 -6.62 -13.76 4.52
N THR A 305 -7.42 -13.44 3.49
CA THR A 305 -8.90 -13.38 3.51
C THR A 305 -9.46 -14.26 2.40
N ASN A 306 -10.58 -14.92 2.67
CA ASN A 306 -11.30 -15.75 1.71
C ASN A 306 -11.61 -14.99 0.41
N THR A 307 -11.19 -15.53 -0.73
CA THR A 307 -11.36 -14.91 -2.06
C THR A 307 -12.83 -14.71 -2.43
N THR A 308 -13.73 -15.58 -1.97
CA THR A 308 -15.18 -15.42 -2.16
C THR A 308 -15.72 -14.21 -1.38
N LYS A 309 -15.18 -13.93 -0.18
CA LYS A 309 -15.52 -12.70 0.56
C LYS A 309 -15.07 -11.45 -0.21
N ILE A 310 -13.83 -11.45 -0.68
CA ILE A 310 -13.28 -10.38 -1.55
C ILE A 310 -14.17 -10.22 -2.78
N GLY A 311 -14.54 -11.32 -3.43
CA GLY A 311 -15.45 -11.38 -4.56
C GLY A 311 -16.77 -10.66 -4.35
N LYS A 312 -17.47 -11.00 -3.26
CA LYS A 312 -18.75 -10.36 -2.91
C LYS A 312 -18.60 -8.86 -2.71
N ASN A 313 -17.56 -8.42 -1.99
CA ASN A 313 -17.31 -7.00 -1.74
C ASN A 313 -16.89 -6.26 -3.02
N ALA A 314 -16.07 -6.89 -3.87
CA ALA A 314 -15.63 -6.36 -5.15
C ALA A 314 -16.81 -6.20 -6.12
N GLN A 315 -17.68 -7.20 -6.21
CA GLN A 315 -18.87 -7.17 -7.07
C GLN A 315 -19.80 -6.01 -6.72
N GLN A 316 -20.01 -5.72 -5.43
CA GLN A 316 -20.84 -4.58 -4.99
C GLN A 316 -20.29 -3.22 -5.43
N LEU A 317 -18.99 -3.13 -5.68
CA LEU A 317 -18.33 -1.93 -6.20
C LEU A 317 -18.08 -1.99 -7.71
N GLY A 318 -18.44 -3.09 -8.38
CA GLY A 318 -18.17 -3.30 -9.81
C GLY A 318 -16.70 -3.59 -10.14
N LEU A 319 -15.87 -3.93 -9.15
CA LEU A 319 -14.47 -4.33 -9.36
C LEU A 319 -14.43 -5.79 -9.85
N LYS A 320 -13.66 -6.05 -10.92
CA LYS A 320 -13.54 -7.40 -11.50
C LYS A 320 -12.56 -8.27 -10.72
N VAL A 321 -12.97 -9.46 -10.31
CA VAL A 321 -12.06 -10.46 -9.70
C VAL A 321 -11.67 -11.50 -10.73
N ASN A 322 -10.37 -11.70 -10.95
CA ASN A 322 -9.89 -12.73 -11.86
C ASN A 322 -9.58 -14.03 -11.09
N TYR A 323 -10.62 -14.82 -10.86
CA TYR A 323 -10.54 -16.08 -10.12
C TYR A 323 -9.61 -17.12 -10.75
N THR A 324 -9.52 -17.17 -12.08
CA THR A 324 -8.68 -18.15 -12.79
C THR A 324 -7.19 -17.96 -12.54
N LYS A 325 -6.80 -16.73 -12.17
CA LYS A 325 -5.42 -16.39 -11.86
C LYS A 325 -5.13 -16.26 -10.38
N THR A 326 -6.16 -16.31 -9.53
CA THR A 326 -6.00 -16.41 -8.09
C THR A 326 -5.39 -17.77 -7.74
N ARG A 327 -4.34 -17.74 -6.91
CA ARG A 327 -3.51 -18.92 -6.63
C ARG A 327 -3.38 -19.16 -5.14
N THR A 328 -3.65 -20.38 -4.70
CA THR A 328 -3.51 -20.82 -3.30
C THR A 328 -2.86 -22.19 -3.28
N ASN A 329 -1.74 -22.31 -2.59
CA ASN A 329 -1.09 -23.60 -2.38
C ASN A 329 -1.89 -24.40 -1.32
N PRO A 330 -2.27 -25.67 -1.57
CA PRO A 330 -3.06 -26.46 -0.63
C PRO A 330 -2.33 -26.82 0.68
N PHE A 331 -1.01 -26.63 0.75
CA PHE A 331 -0.18 -26.86 1.93
C PHE A 331 0.06 -25.59 2.77
N ASP A 332 -0.42 -24.44 2.30
CA ASP A 332 -0.21 -23.14 2.96
C ASP A 332 -1.25 -22.91 4.08
N ILE A 333 -0.78 -22.65 5.29
CA ILE A 333 -1.64 -22.42 6.45
C ILE A 333 -2.43 -21.11 6.37
N VAL A 334 -1.90 -20.08 5.71
CA VAL A 334 -2.49 -18.74 5.71
C VAL A 334 -3.84 -18.71 4.97
N PRO A 335 -3.92 -19.05 3.67
CA PRO A 335 -5.18 -19.07 2.94
C PRO A 335 -6.09 -20.22 3.39
N ASN A 336 -5.56 -21.41 3.66
CA ASN A 336 -6.42 -22.57 3.93
C ASN A 336 -7.02 -22.53 5.35
N ILE A 337 -6.25 -22.11 6.35
CA ILE A 337 -6.69 -22.12 7.76
C ILE A 337 -7.11 -20.73 8.23
N ALA A 338 -6.21 -19.74 8.13
CA ALA A 338 -6.47 -18.40 8.67
C ALA A 338 -7.48 -17.59 7.84
N ALA A 339 -7.50 -17.80 6.53
CA ALA A 339 -8.47 -17.19 5.63
C ALA A 339 -9.72 -18.05 5.41
N ARG A 340 -9.68 -19.33 5.79
CA ARG A 340 -10.76 -20.31 5.55
C ARG A 340 -11.15 -20.38 4.07
N GLN A 341 -10.17 -20.43 3.17
CA GLN A 341 -10.40 -20.48 1.72
C GLN A 341 -11.15 -21.75 1.30
N THR A 342 -10.89 -22.87 1.98
CA THR A 342 -11.66 -24.13 1.89
C THR A 342 -12.31 -24.42 3.24
N PRO A 343 -13.40 -25.23 3.27
CA PRO A 343 -13.93 -25.74 4.54
C PRO A 343 -12.82 -26.38 5.38
N LEU A 344 -12.77 -26.03 6.67
CA LEU A 344 -11.77 -26.57 7.58
C LEU A 344 -12.05 -28.05 7.81
N SER A 345 -11.11 -28.90 7.41
CA SER A 345 -11.10 -30.34 7.74
C SER A 345 -9.85 -30.68 8.56
N ALA A 346 -9.92 -31.74 9.36
CA ALA A 346 -8.76 -32.25 10.09
C ALA A 346 -7.59 -32.58 9.15
N SER A 347 -7.89 -33.17 7.98
CA SER A 347 -6.90 -33.45 6.94
C SER A 347 -6.24 -32.19 6.37
N SER A 348 -7.00 -31.09 6.20
CA SER A 348 -6.45 -29.82 5.75
C SER A 348 -5.58 -29.15 6.80
N LEU A 349 -5.99 -29.20 8.06
CA LEU A 349 -5.21 -28.65 9.17
C LEU A 349 -3.88 -29.39 9.33
N VAL A 350 -3.91 -30.72 9.42
CA VAL A 350 -2.69 -31.54 9.55
C VAL A 350 -1.72 -31.29 8.39
N ARG A 351 -2.25 -31.24 7.16
CA ARG A 351 -1.45 -30.95 5.97
C ARG A 351 -0.76 -29.59 6.03
N CYS A 352 -1.47 -28.53 6.44
CA CYS A 352 -0.88 -27.20 6.57
C CYS A 352 0.12 -27.13 7.73
N CYS A 353 -0.17 -27.76 8.87
CA CYS A 353 0.72 -27.79 10.02
C CYS A 353 2.06 -28.47 9.73
N LYS A 354 2.06 -29.54 8.91
CA LYS A 354 3.30 -30.19 8.45
C LYS A 354 4.23 -29.20 7.72
N PHE A 355 3.67 -28.25 6.97
CA PHE A 355 4.43 -27.27 6.18
C PHE A 355 4.71 -25.96 6.91
N LEU A 356 4.21 -25.76 8.12
CA LEU A 356 4.40 -24.53 8.90
C LEU A 356 5.88 -24.16 9.08
N GLY A 357 6.74 -25.15 9.29
CA GLY A 357 8.19 -24.94 9.39
C GLY A 357 8.81 -24.33 8.13
N LEU A 358 8.31 -24.70 6.94
CA LEU A 358 8.75 -24.13 5.67
C LEU A 358 8.21 -22.71 5.46
N VAL A 359 7.02 -22.40 5.97
CA VAL A 359 6.46 -21.04 5.92
C VAL A 359 7.27 -20.09 6.81
N MET A 360 7.70 -20.54 7.98
CA MET A 360 8.42 -19.71 8.96
C MET A 360 9.92 -19.60 8.68
N ASN A 361 10.56 -20.70 8.28
CA ASN A 361 12.02 -20.82 8.22
C ASN A 361 12.54 -21.39 6.89
N GLY A 362 11.67 -21.70 5.93
CA GLY A 362 12.08 -22.23 4.64
C GLY A 362 12.63 -21.14 3.73
N GLU A 363 13.42 -21.56 2.75
CA GLU A 363 13.85 -20.67 1.67
C GLU A 363 12.64 -20.23 0.82
N VAL A 364 12.86 -19.20 -0.01
CA VAL A 364 11.79 -18.57 -0.80
C VAL A 364 11.09 -19.57 -1.75
N THR A 365 11.79 -20.57 -2.26
CA THR A 365 11.21 -21.63 -3.10
C THR A 365 10.56 -22.78 -2.34
N GLU A 366 10.81 -22.89 -1.03
CA GLU A 366 10.32 -23.98 -0.19
C GLU A 366 9.00 -23.63 0.46
N SER A 367 8.87 -22.38 0.88
CA SER A 367 7.65 -21.88 1.51
C SER A 367 6.47 -22.00 0.55
N PRO A 368 5.38 -22.70 0.94
CA PRO A 368 4.16 -22.76 0.13
C PRO A 368 3.44 -21.40 0.05
N HIS A 369 3.89 -20.41 0.82
CA HIS A 369 3.26 -19.09 0.95
C HIS A 369 3.96 -18.01 0.13
N THR A 370 5.28 -18.11 -0.07
CA THR A 370 6.10 -16.97 -0.52
C THR A 370 5.96 -16.71 -2.03
N LEU A 371 6.28 -17.67 -2.90
CA LEU A 371 6.24 -17.48 -4.35
C LEU A 371 4.86 -17.85 -4.96
N PRO A 372 4.54 -17.37 -6.18
CA PRO A 372 3.31 -17.74 -6.87
C PRO A 372 3.14 -19.25 -7.06
N TYR A 373 1.97 -19.78 -6.72
CA TYR A 373 1.69 -21.21 -6.84
C TYR A 373 1.19 -21.61 -8.24
N PHE A 374 1.82 -22.61 -8.86
CA PHE A 374 1.48 -23.09 -10.21
C PHE A 374 0.72 -24.43 -10.26
N GLY A 375 0.64 -25.14 -9.13
CA GLY A 375 0.07 -26.48 -9.07
C GLY A 375 0.91 -27.39 -8.19
N VAL A 376 0.32 -28.53 -7.80
CA VAL A 376 0.94 -29.47 -6.85
C VAL A 376 2.20 -30.07 -7.47
N GLU A 377 2.14 -30.48 -8.73
CA GLU A 377 3.27 -31.00 -9.51
C GLU A 377 4.42 -29.98 -9.61
N SER A 378 4.13 -28.73 -9.96
CA SER A 378 5.14 -27.67 -10.02
C SER A 378 5.79 -27.45 -8.66
N TYR A 379 4.98 -27.36 -7.60
CA TYR A 379 5.49 -27.18 -6.24
C TYR A 379 6.33 -28.38 -5.77
N ARG A 380 5.94 -29.60 -6.13
CA ARG A 380 6.74 -30.81 -5.89
C ARG A 380 8.12 -30.71 -6.54
N ARG A 381 8.16 -30.35 -7.83
CA ARG A 381 9.42 -30.15 -8.57
C ARG A 381 10.26 -29.05 -7.92
N GLN A 382 9.64 -27.95 -7.54
CA GLN A 382 10.32 -26.87 -6.84
C GLN A 382 10.99 -27.34 -5.54
N LEU A 383 10.31 -28.13 -4.71
CA LEU A 383 10.90 -28.71 -3.51
C LEU A 383 12.05 -29.69 -3.80
N MET A 384 11.97 -30.45 -4.90
CA MET A 384 13.08 -31.30 -5.32
C MET A 384 14.31 -30.47 -5.71
N MET A 385 14.09 -29.33 -6.37
CA MET A 385 15.15 -28.44 -6.84
C MET A 385 15.74 -27.56 -5.72
N SER A 386 15.08 -27.42 -4.57
CA SER A 386 15.60 -26.61 -3.45
C SER A 386 16.71 -27.31 -2.66
N GLY A 387 16.79 -28.65 -2.71
CA GLY A 387 17.92 -29.44 -2.20
C GLY A 387 18.08 -29.52 -0.68
N ASN A 388 17.18 -28.90 0.12
CA ASN A 388 17.29 -28.87 1.59
C ASN A 388 16.64 -30.09 2.26
N ASN A 389 17.23 -30.57 3.36
CA ASN A 389 16.69 -31.62 4.22
C ASN A 389 15.25 -31.35 4.71
N MET A 390 14.85 -30.09 4.97
CA MET A 390 13.47 -29.76 5.35
C MET A 390 12.48 -29.94 4.19
N ALA A 391 12.85 -29.50 2.98
CA ALA A 391 12.03 -29.65 1.78
C ALA A 391 11.88 -31.12 1.37
N SER A 392 12.99 -31.88 1.39
CA SER A 392 13.01 -33.31 1.05
C SER A 392 12.09 -34.15 1.94
N LYS A 393 11.99 -33.83 3.25
CA LYS A 393 11.05 -34.50 4.16
C LYS A 393 9.59 -34.33 3.75
N ARG A 394 9.26 -33.22 3.08
CA ARG A 394 7.89 -32.88 2.67
C ARG A 394 7.48 -33.44 1.31
N LEU A 395 8.43 -33.95 0.52
CA LEU A 395 8.11 -34.60 -0.77
C LEU A 395 7.14 -35.79 -0.59
N LYS A 396 7.34 -36.61 0.44
CA LYS A 396 6.42 -37.73 0.76
C LYS A 396 4.99 -37.27 1.04
N ASP A 397 4.83 -36.15 1.76
CA ASP A 397 3.53 -35.57 2.07
C ASP A 397 2.82 -35.06 0.79
N ILE A 398 3.58 -34.57 -0.20
CA ILE A 398 3.03 -34.17 -1.50
C ILE A 398 2.66 -35.40 -2.34
N ASP A 399 3.51 -36.42 -2.36
CA ASP A 399 3.25 -37.68 -3.09
C ASP A 399 1.98 -38.36 -2.60
N GLU A 400 1.77 -38.41 -1.29
CA GLU A 400 0.54 -38.93 -0.68
C GLU A 400 -0.69 -38.10 -1.07
N TYR A 401 -0.56 -36.77 -1.09
CA TYR A 401 -1.65 -35.89 -1.51
C TYR A 401 -2.03 -36.07 -2.99
N LEU A 402 -1.05 -36.27 -3.87
CA LEU A 402 -1.28 -36.55 -5.29
C LEU A 402 -2.01 -37.89 -5.48
N LYS A 403 -1.58 -38.94 -4.78
CA LYS A 403 -2.22 -40.27 -4.83
C LYS A 403 -3.67 -40.27 -4.38
N ASN A 404 -4.02 -39.44 -3.40
CA ASN A 404 -5.38 -39.35 -2.87
C ASN A 404 -6.31 -38.45 -3.71
N LYS A 405 -5.80 -37.82 -4.77
CA LYS A 405 -6.54 -36.92 -5.67
C LYS A 405 -6.72 -37.44 -7.09
N GLY A 406 -5.88 -38.37 -7.52
CA GLY A 406 -6.13 -39.22 -8.70
C GLY A 406 -7.07 -40.35 -8.33
#